data_AF-A0A4D7DU80-F1
#
_entry.id   AF-A0A4D7DU80-F1
#
_cell.length_a   1.000
_cell.length_b   1.000
_cell.length_c   1.000
_cell.angle_alpha   90.00
_cell.angle_beta   90.00
_cell.angle_gamma   90.00
#
_symmetry.space_group_name_H-M   'P 1'
#
loop_
_entity.id
_entity.type
_entity.pdbx_description
1 polymer ?
#
loop_
_entity_poly.entity_id
_entity_poly.type
_entity_poly.pdbx_seq_one_letter_code
_entity_poly.pdbx_strand_id
1 'polypeptide(L)' 'MAKGKGSNFRSAITGQFVTARSGRSNPRTTVREAKDGGSTGGVYRSAISGRFVTTKYGKSHPRTTIKDS' A
#
# COMPACT_ATOMS: atom_id res chain seq x y z
N MET A 1 -22.95 4.44 -11.50
CA MET A 1 -21.55 3.97 -11.60
C MET A 1 -20.77 4.42 -10.37
N ALA A 2 -20.15 3.51 -9.62
CA ALA A 2 -19.38 3.83 -8.42
C ALA A 2 -18.08 4.58 -8.77
N LYS A 3 -18.12 5.92 -8.73
CA LYS A 3 -16.93 6.76 -8.85
C LYS A 3 -16.64 7.37 -7.47
N GLY A 4 -16.42 6.49 -6.49
CA GLY A 4 -15.85 6.88 -5.22
C GLY A 4 -14.52 7.58 -5.49
N LYS A 5 -14.52 8.90 -5.39
CA LYS A 5 -13.31 9.75 -5.34
C LYS A 5 -12.63 9.56 -3.98
N GLY A 6 -12.52 8.30 -3.54
CA GLY A 6 -11.79 7.87 -2.37
C GLY A 6 -10.34 7.79 -2.78
N SER A 7 -9.53 8.59 -2.10
CA SER A 7 -8.08 8.53 -2.15
C SER A 7 -7.55 7.12 -2.31
N ASN A 8 -6.77 6.93 -3.38
CA ASN A 8 -6.17 5.66 -3.79
C ASN A 8 -4.98 5.29 -2.88
N PHE A 9 -5.08 5.55 -1.57
CA PHE A 9 -4.00 5.36 -0.61
C PHE A 9 -4.41 4.37 0.45
N ARG A 10 -3.59 3.36 0.69
CA ARG A 10 -3.83 2.29 1.66
C ARG A 10 -2.68 2.21 2.64
N SER A 11 -2.98 2.24 3.93
CA SER A 11 -2.01 2.13 5.00
C SER A 11 -1.37 0.75 4.99
N ALA A 12 -0.05 0.69 5.01
CA ALA A 12 0.70 -0.56 5.08
C ALA A 12 0.77 -1.14 6.49
N ILE A 13 0.50 -0.33 7.50
CA ILE A 13 0.47 -0.76 8.90
C ILE A 13 -0.83 -1.49 9.19
N THR A 14 -1.95 -0.91 8.76
CA THR A 14 -3.30 -1.34 9.16
C THR A 14 -4.10 -1.97 8.02
N GLY A 15 -3.62 -1.86 6.77
CA GLY A 15 -4.39 -2.28 5.59
C GLY A 15 -5.61 -1.39 5.28
N GLN A 16 -5.83 -0.33 6.07
CA GLN A 16 -6.98 0.57 5.93
C GLN A 16 -6.77 1.57 4.81
N PHE A 17 -7.84 1.91 4.09
CA PHE A 17 -7.81 3.04 3.14
C PHE A 17 -7.71 4.37 3.90
N VAL A 18 -6.79 5.22 3.47
CA VAL A 18 -6.53 6.52 4.07
C VAL A 18 -6.73 7.63 3.07
N THR A 19 -6.91 8.86 3.56
CA THR A 19 -7.06 10.04 2.72
C THR A 19 -5.78 10.31 1.90
N ALA A 20 -5.92 11.00 0.77
CA ALA A 20 -4.78 11.34 -0.08
C ALA A 20 -3.80 12.26 0.65
N ARG A 21 -4.33 13.13 1.52
CA ARG A 21 -3.55 13.97 2.42
C ARG A 21 -2.76 13.12 3.42
N SER A 22 -3.40 12.14 4.08
CA SER A 22 -2.69 11.22 4.99
C SER A 22 -1.62 10.40 4.26
N GLY A 23 -1.88 9.97 3.03
CA GLY A 23 -0.90 9.28 2.21
C GLY A 23 0.27 10.17 1.76
N ARG A 24 -0.01 11.44 1.48
CA ARG A 24 1.02 12.44 1.15
C ARG A 24 1.87 12.81 2.37
N SER A 25 1.28 12.86 3.57
CA SER A 25 1.99 13.11 4.82
C SER A 25 2.76 11.88 5.32
N ASN A 26 2.31 10.67 4.97
CA ASN A 26 2.93 9.42 5.40
C ASN A 26 3.29 8.49 4.22
N PRO A 27 4.08 8.97 3.24
CA PRO A 27 4.38 8.19 2.04
C PRO A 27 5.16 6.91 2.36
N ARG A 28 5.83 6.87 3.52
CA ARG A 28 6.60 5.70 3.94
C ARG A 28 5.72 4.53 4.40
N THR A 29 4.50 4.81 4.84
CA THR A 29 3.60 3.81 5.45
C THR A 29 2.26 3.72 4.74
N THR A 30 2.12 4.35 3.58
CA THR A 30 0.91 4.29 2.76
C THR A 30 1.26 3.97 1.32
N VAL A 31 0.68 2.91 0.76
CA VAL A 31 0.79 2.58 -0.66
C VAL A 31 -0.20 3.45 -1.43
N ARG A 32 0.22 4.04 -2.55
CA ARG A 32 -0.72 4.54 -3.55
C ARG A 32 -1.14 3.37 -4.43
N GLU A 33 -2.36 2.87 -4.24
CA GLU A 33 -2.96 1.91 -5.15
C GLU A 33 -3.25 2.63 -6.48
N ALA A 34 -2.93 1.96 -7.58
CA ALA A 34 -3.37 2.39 -8.90
C ALA A 34 -4.58 1.54 -9.25
N LYS A 35 -5.52 2.08 -10.03
CA LYS A 35 -6.78 1.41 -10.38
C LYS A 35 -6.63 0.05 -11.08
N ASP A 36 -5.42 -0.27 -11.53
CA ASP A 36 -5.09 -1.45 -12.33
C ASP A 36 -4.05 -2.35 -11.65
N GLY A 37 -3.75 -2.12 -10.36
CA GLY A 37 -2.77 -2.89 -9.60
C GLY A 37 -3.38 -4.15 -8.99
N GLY A 38 -3.56 -5.19 -9.81
CA GLY A 38 -4.09 -6.48 -9.40
C GLY A 38 -3.32 -7.14 -8.24
N SER A 39 -4.05 -7.89 -7.43
CA SER A 39 -3.53 -8.69 -6.31
C SER A 39 -2.38 -9.57 -6.77
N THR A 40 -1.23 -9.36 -6.15
CA THR A 40 0.02 -10.05 -6.41
C THR A 40 0.13 -11.14 -5.34
N GLY A 41 -0.62 -12.23 -5.52
CA GLY A 41 -0.92 -13.26 -4.52
C GLY A 41 0.26 -13.71 -3.65
N GLY A 42 0.46 -13.06 -2.50
CA GLY A 42 1.41 -13.46 -1.47
C GLY A 42 2.73 -12.70 -1.42
N VAL A 43 3.00 -11.75 -2.33
CA VAL A 43 4.24 -10.93 -2.27
C VAL A 43 4.05 -9.66 -1.47
N TYR A 44 5.16 -9.17 -0.91
CA TYR A 44 5.19 -7.91 -0.18
C TYR A 44 5.39 -6.77 -1.15
N ARG A 45 4.70 -5.66 -0.94
CA ARG A 45 4.80 -4.46 -1.75
C ARG A 45 5.16 -3.26 -0.88
N SER A 46 6.21 -2.54 -1.24
CA SER A 46 6.65 -1.35 -0.51
C SER A 46 5.64 -0.23 -0.64
N ALA A 47 5.21 0.33 0.49
CA ALA A 47 4.41 1.55 0.58
C ALA A 47 5.12 2.77 0.02
N ILE A 48 6.44 2.82 0.22
CA ILE A 48 7.27 3.97 -0.14
C ILE A 48 7.39 4.12 -1.66
N SER A 49 7.67 3.01 -2.34
CA SER A 49 8.02 3.01 -3.76
C SER A 49 6.99 2.31 -4.64
N GLY A 50 6.02 1.61 -4.07
CA GLY A 50 5.08 0.76 -4.80
C GLY A 50 5.73 -0.49 -5.42
N ARG A 51 7.02 -0.73 -5.18
CA ARG A 51 7.78 -1.87 -5.73
C ARG A 51 7.50 -3.15 -4.94
N PHE A 52 7.50 -4.28 -5.64
CA PHE A 52 7.52 -5.58 -4.98
C PHE A 52 8.85 -5.79 -4.28
N VAL A 53 8.78 -6.28 -3.05
CA VAL A 53 9.92 -6.56 -2.19
C VAL A 53 9.82 -7.99 -1.69
N THR A 54 10.97 -8.53 -1.29
CA THR A 54 11.03 -9.91 -0.81
C THR A 54 10.28 -10.08 0.50
N THR A 55 9.86 -11.32 0.77
CA THR A 55 9.20 -11.72 2.00
C THR A 55 10.02 -11.37 3.24
N LYS A 56 11.35 -11.55 3.17
CA LYS A 56 12.28 -11.18 4.24
C LYS A 56 12.27 -9.66 4.49
N TYR A 57 12.29 -8.88 3.42
CA TYR A 57 12.23 -7.42 3.53
C TYR A 57 10.91 -6.95 4.14
N GLY A 58 9.80 -7.53 3.69
CA GLY A 58 8.47 -7.19 4.21
C GLY A 58 8.26 -7.58 5.67
N LYS A 59 8.78 -8.75 6.08
CA LYS A 59 8.82 -9.14 7.50
C LYS A 59 9.67 -8.22 8.36
N SER A 60 10.78 -7.71 7.81
CA SER A 60 11.65 -6.74 8.49
C SER A 60 11.06 -5.34 8.52
N HIS A 61 10.14 -5.00 7.60
CA HIS A 61 9.56 -3.67 7.45
C HIS A 61 8.02 -3.69 7.38
N PRO A 62 7.34 -4.29 8.37
CA PRO A 62 5.88 -4.50 8.34
C PRO A 62 5.11 -3.18 8.27
N ARG A 63 5.71 -2.07 8.70
CA ARG A 63 5.08 -0.74 8.70
C ARG A 63 5.13 -0.04 7.34
N THR A 64 6.04 -0.46 6.47
CA THR A 64 6.29 0.18 5.16
C THR A 64 6.07 -0.79 4.00
N THR A 65 5.54 -1.97 4.26
CA THR A 65 5.23 -2.97 3.24
C THR A 65 3.89 -3.60 3.48
N ILE A 66 3.11 -3.78 2.43
CA ILE A 66 1.83 -4.49 2.47
C ILE A 66 2.08 -5.91 2.03
N LYS A 67 1.61 -6.87 2.82
CA LYS A 67 1.47 -8.23 2.33
C LYS A 67 0.20 -8.28 1.50
N ASP A 68 0.36 -8.41 0.19
CA ASP A 68 -0.78 -8.68 -0.68
C ASP A 68 -1.14 -10.16 -0.49
N SER A 69 -2.38 -10.47 -0.11
CA SER A 69 -2.86 -11.82 0.19
C SER A 69 -4.28 -11.97 -0.32
#